data_AF-A0A9W9KLY4-F1
#
_entry.id   AF-A0A9W9KLY4-F1
#
_cell.length_a   1.000
_cell.length_b   1.000
_cell.length_c   1.000
_cell.angle_alpha   90.00
_cell.angle_beta   90.00
_cell.angle_gamma   90.00
#
_symmetry.space_group_name_H-M   'P 1'
#
loop_
_entity.id
_entity.type
_entity.pdbx_description
1 polymer ?
#
loop_
_entity_poly.entity_id
_entity_poly.type
_entity_poly.pdbx_seq_one_letter_code
_entity_poly.pdbx_strand_id
1 'polypeptide(L)'
;MSPRTFKRRTRAWGIQQRAPNGITNNRALQMRVETLICEGNLSSKEILQVLSLDETPISTDTLRRIRSLLGIRLRIDDQDDQEQQEDEILEILVDQQAIGLVEGYGKGHLWAHLRRHGHVFARDRIFDVWCSLRPDALLRRSTGLQRSRGAYRCPGPNFVWHIDGYMKLELFGIEIYAAVDGYSRYVTWFYVGISTRTGFSVLHQYLNTISTTGFQPRAIRSDYGTETMLIADAHYALRKAGAEAVDGHPELQFTDCFWYGRSTQNQRIESWWGQLTSSTNFVWRELFSWLQERGYYEASKIDKVALLAVYMPSIKDTCAEFVLTWNSHRIRKQKGRPYSVPGKPWLDYYYPGRDEEDIKDYRHHIDPTKLDAIKTDVGSWDTDVYLPTETIHWCRTQLLGMGFDPEKPPARDHGTHPYVNTYLRLRELAVDHTEGGLFPVLSLCEKPTMPPNWAQN
;
A
#
# COMPACT_ATOMS: atom_id res chain seq x y z
N MET A 1 -52.90 -10.63 -6.24
CA MET A 1 -53.08 -10.55 -7.72
C MET A 1 -52.23 -11.64 -8.35
N SER A 2 -52.76 -12.50 -9.24
CA SER A 2 -51.98 -13.64 -9.74
C SER A 2 -50.82 -13.19 -10.67
N PRO A 3 -49.69 -13.92 -10.71
CA PRO A 3 -48.55 -13.59 -11.58
C PRO A 3 -48.93 -13.46 -13.07
N ARG A 4 -49.91 -14.27 -13.52
CA ARG A 4 -50.44 -14.21 -14.89
C ARG A 4 -51.23 -12.92 -15.14
N THR A 5 -52.00 -12.48 -14.15
CA THR A 5 -52.78 -11.22 -14.23
C THR A 5 -51.85 -10.00 -14.26
N PHE A 6 -50.75 -10.02 -13.50
CA PHE A 6 -49.73 -8.96 -13.51
C PHE A 6 -49.00 -8.87 -14.86
N LYS A 7 -48.61 -10.02 -15.44
CA LYS A 7 -47.95 -10.10 -16.75
C LYS A 7 -48.87 -9.66 -17.92
N ARG A 8 -50.17 -9.93 -17.81
CA ARG A 8 -51.17 -9.48 -18.80
C ARG A 8 -51.38 -7.96 -18.75
N ARG A 9 -51.47 -7.38 -17.55
CA ARG A 9 -51.65 -5.93 -17.36
C ARG A 9 -50.44 -5.12 -17.79
N THR A 10 -49.22 -5.60 -17.48
CA THR A 10 -47.97 -4.96 -17.93
C THR A 10 -47.85 -4.91 -19.46
N ARG A 11 -48.24 -5.98 -20.18
CA ARG A 11 -48.34 -5.95 -21.65
C ARG A 11 -49.39 -4.97 -22.18
N ALA A 12 -50.57 -4.92 -21.56
CA ALA A 12 -51.64 -4.01 -21.96
C ALA A 12 -51.31 -2.53 -21.73
N TRP A 13 -50.43 -2.24 -20.77
CA TRP A 13 -49.90 -0.89 -20.49
C TRP A 13 -48.66 -0.53 -21.31
N GLY A 14 -48.28 -1.34 -22.31
CA GLY A 14 -47.10 -1.09 -23.14
C GLY A 14 -45.75 -1.29 -22.41
N ILE A 15 -45.76 -1.83 -21.20
CA ILE A 15 -44.55 -2.09 -20.41
C ILE A 15 -43.96 -3.43 -20.87
N GLN A 16 -43.01 -3.37 -21.80
CA GLN A 16 -42.19 -4.54 -22.14
C GLN A 16 -41.33 -4.94 -20.94
N GLN A 17 -41.45 -6.19 -20.46
CA GLN A 17 -40.41 -6.80 -19.65
C GLN A 17 -39.16 -6.93 -20.54
N ARG A 18 -38.22 -5.99 -20.40
CA ARG A 18 -36.91 -6.10 -21.05
C ARG A 18 -36.26 -7.40 -20.59
N ALA A 19 -35.82 -8.23 -21.53
CA ALA A 19 -34.95 -9.36 -21.23
C ALA A 19 -33.77 -8.86 -20.36
N PRO A 20 -33.24 -9.67 -19.43
CA PRO A 20 -31.99 -9.31 -18.76
C PRO A 20 -30.96 -9.05 -19.86
N ASN A 21 -30.47 -7.81 -19.94
CA ASN A 21 -29.50 -7.42 -20.96
C ASN A 21 -28.31 -8.39 -20.85
N GLY A 22 -27.90 -9.04 -21.95
CA GLY A 22 -26.73 -9.94 -21.92
C GLY A 22 -25.47 -9.29 -21.32
N ILE A 23 -25.39 -7.95 -21.39
CA ILE A 23 -24.36 -7.11 -20.77
C ILE A 23 -24.31 -7.26 -19.24
N THR A 24 -25.43 -7.35 -18.52
CA THR A 24 -25.41 -7.49 -17.05
C THR A 24 -24.92 -8.85 -16.57
N ASN A 25 -24.93 -9.87 -17.44
CA ASN A 25 -24.42 -11.21 -17.15
C ASN A 25 -22.96 -11.38 -17.60
N ASN A 26 -22.32 -10.35 -18.15
CA ASN A 26 -20.91 -10.38 -18.47
C ASN A 26 -20.08 -10.43 -17.19
N ARG A 27 -19.43 -11.58 -16.93
CA ARG A 27 -18.63 -11.81 -15.73
C ARG A 27 -17.46 -10.84 -15.59
N ALA A 28 -16.79 -10.50 -16.70
CA ALA A 28 -15.67 -9.56 -16.68
C ALA A 28 -16.13 -8.15 -16.26
N LEU A 29 -17.28 -7.70 -16.77
CA LEU A 29 -17.87 -6.41 -16.35
C LEU A 29 -18.30 -6.43 -14.89
N GLN A 30 -18.90 -7.53 -14.41
CA GLN A 30 -19.26 -7.68 -13.00
C GLN A 30 -18.03 -7.59 -12.08
N MET A 31 -16.96 -8.35 -12.40
CA MET A 31 -15.70 -8.30 -11.65
C MET A 31 -15.08 -6.90 -11.69
N ARG A 32 -15.09 -6.25 -12.86
CA ARG A 32 -14.58 -4.87 -12.99
C ARG A 32 -15.36 -3.90 -12.10
N VAL A 33 -16.69 -3.97 -12.09
CA VAL A 33 -17.54 -3.13 -11.23
C VAL A 33 -17.27 -3.41 -9.75
N GLU A 34 -17.12 -4.68 -9.37
CA GLU A 34 -16.80 -5.10 -8.00
C GLU A 34 -15.44 -4.53 -7.55
N THR A 35 -14.38 -4.70 -8.34
CA THR A 35 -13.05 -4.13 -8.07
C THR A 35 -13.11 -2.60 -7.94
N LEU A 36 -13.83 -1.90 -8.82
CA LEU A 36 -13.95 -0.44 -8.74
C LEU A 36 -14.70 0.02 -7.47
N ILE A 37 -15.66 -0.77 -6.98
CA ILE A 37 -16.39 -0.47 -5.74
C ILE A 37 -15.53 -0.77 -4.51
N CYS A 38 -15.01 -1.99 -4.41
CA CYS A 38 -14.35 -2.50 -3.21
C CYS A 38 -12.92 -1.97 -3.13
N GLU A 39 -12.09 -2.24 -4.12
CA GLU A 39 -10.68 -1.85 -4.12
C GLU A 39 -10.47 -0.38 -4.48
N GLY A 40 -11.20 0.11 -5.47
CA GLY A 40 -11.12 1.51 -5.92
C GLY A 40 -11.86 2.50 -5.02
N ASN A 41 -12.75 2.01 -4.14
CA ASN A 41 -13.62 2.82 -3.29
C ASN A 41 -14.47 3.84 -4.09
N LEU A 42 -14.82 3.53 -5.34
CA LEU A 42 -15.45 4.49 -6.24
C LEU A 42 -16.95 4.69 -5.96
N SER A 43 -17.42 5.90 -6.24
CA SER A 43 -18.83 6.26 -6.30
C SER A 43 -19.42 5.82 -7.63
N SER A 44 -20.75 5.72 -7.70
CA SER A 44 -21.40 5.36 -8.97
C SER A 44 -21.09 6.33 -10.11
N LYS A 45 -20.84 7.63 -9.83
CA LYS A 45 -20.41 8.58 -10.85
C LYS A 45 -19.01 8.23 -11.37
N GLU A 46 -18.05 8.04 -10.47
CA GLU A 46 -16.67 7.70 -10.83
C GLU A 46 -16.60 6.36 -11.58
N ILE A 47 -17.38 5.35 -11.19
CA ILE A 47 -17.44 4.06 -11.88
C ILE A 47 -17.89 4.23 -13.33
N LEU A 48 -18.95 5.01 -13.56
CA LEU A 48 -19.45 5.24 -14.92
C LEU A 48 -18.44 6.00 -15.78
N GLN A 49 -17.72 6.96 -15.20
CA GLN A 49 -16.64 7.68 -15.88
C GLN A 49 -15.50 6.73 -16.25
N VAL A 50 -15.01 5.93 -15.29
CA VAL A 50 -13.94 4.96 -15.52
C VAL A 50 -14.33 3.95 -16.60
N LEU A 51 -15.52 3.35 -16.52
CA LEU A 51 -15.97 2.39 -17.53
C LEU A 51 -16.15 3.01 -18.92
N SER A 52 -16.54 4.29 -18.99
CA SER A 52 -16.59 5.02 -20.26
C SER A 52 -15.19 5.25 -20.85
N LEU A 53 -14.20 5.53 -20.01
CA LEU A 53 -12.79 5.70 -20.42
C LEU A 53 -12.13 4.37 -20.79
N ASP A 54 -12.54 3.28 -20.14
CA ASP A 54 -12.14 1.90 -20.45
C ASP A 54 -12.92 1.32 -21.67
N GLU A 55 -13.53 2.17 -22.50
CA GLU A 55 -14.29 1.78 -23.71
C GLU A 55 -15.44 0.78 -23.46
N THR A 56 -15.94 0.70 -22.23
CA THR A 56 -17.04 -0.19 -21.81
C THR A 56 -18.19 0.59 -21.14
N PRO A 57 -18.74 1.62 -21.81
CA PRO A 57 -19.75 2.49 -21.21
C PRO A 57 -21.02 1.70 -20.86
N ILE A 58 -21.54 1.95 -19.65
CA ILE A 58 -22.80 1.37 -19.18
C ILE A 58 -23.74 2.46 -18.68
N SER A 59 -25.04 2.19 -18.68
CA SER A 59 -26.02 3.10 -18.11
C SER A 59 -26.05 3.01 -16.58
N THR A 60 -26.55 4.06 -15.94
CA THR A 60 -26.81 4.09 -14.48
C THR A 60 -27.71 2.94 -14.02
N ASP A 61 -28.71 2.57 -14.84
CA ASP A 61 -29.59 1.43 -14.58
C ASP A 61 -28.85 0.10 -14.65
N THR A 62 -27.94 -0.05 -15.62
CA THR A 62 -27.13 -1.26 -15.78
C THR A 62 -26.20 -1.43 -14.59
N LEU A 63 -25.54 -0.36 -14.14
CA LEU A 63 -24.71 -0.37 -12.92
C LEU A 63 -25.54 -0.71 -11.68
N ARG A 64 -26.75 -0.15 -11.54
CA ARG A 64 -27.66 -0.51 -10.44
C ARG A 64 -28.01 -2.00 -10.43
N ARG A 65 -28.31 -2.58 -11.61
CA ARG A 65 -28.60 -4.01 -11.74
C ARG A 65 -27.40 -4.88 -11.38
N ILE A 66 -26.20 -4.55 -11.88
CA ILE A 66 -24.98 -5.28 -11.56
C ILE A 66 -24.73 -5.27 -10.05
N ARG A 67 -24.85 -4.10 -9.41
CA ARG A 67 -24.73 -4.00 -7.93
C ARG A 67 -25.74 -4.87 -7.20
N SER A 68 -27.00 -4.90 -7.65
CA SER A 68 -28.01 -5.80 -7.07
C SER A 68 -27.67 -7.27 -7.24
N LEU A 69 -27.10 -7.67 -8.39
CA LEU A 69 -26.63 -9.05 -8.63
C LEU A 69 -25.45 -9.42 -7.73
N LEU A 70 -24.57 -8.46 -7.42
CA LEU A 70 -23.45 -8.62 -6.50
C LEU A 70 -23.87 -8.52 -5.01
N GLY A 71 -25.16 -8.29 -4.71
CA GLY A 71 -25.63 -8.09 -3.33
C GLY A 71 -25.23 -6.75 -2.69
N ILE A 72 -24.64 -5.82 -3.45
CA ILE A 72 -24.08 -4.57 -2.90
C ILE A 72 -25.18 -3.52 -2.71
N ARG A 73 -25.59 -3.33 -1.46
CA ARG A 73 -26.49 -2.24 -1.04
C ARG A 73 -25.67 -1.06 -0.51
N LEU A 74 -25.91 0.14 -1.04
CA LEU A 74 -25.19 1.36 -0.60
C LEU A 74 -25.97 2.19 0.43
N ARG A 75 -27.25 1.89 0.63
CA ARG A 75 -28.14 2.64 1.51
C ARG A 75 -29.09 1.68 2.20
N ILE A 76 -29.24 1.88 3.51
CA ILE A 76 -30.18 1.19 4.39
C ILE A 76 -30.92 2.30 5.12
N ASP A 77 -32.24 2.33 4.97
CA ASP A 77 -33.12 3.35 5.57
C ASP A 77 -33.96 2.81 6.72
N ASP A 78 -34.19 1.49 6.75
CA ASP A 78 -34.93 0.82 7.83
C ASP A 78 -34.11 0.82 9.13
N GLN A 79 -34.75 0.93 10.29
CA GLN A 79 -34.04 1.06 11.57
C GLN A 79 -33.48 -0.28 12.06
N ASP A 80 -34.23 -1.37 11.90
CA ASP A 80 -33.80 -2.70 12.35
C ASP A 80 -32.60 -3.17 11.52
N ASP A 81 -32.63 -2.94 10.21
CA ASP A 81 -31.49 -3.21 9.32
C ASP A 81 -30.23 -2.36 9.68
N GLN A 82 -30.41 -1.19 10.30
CA GLN A 82 -29.28 -0.35 10.73
C GLN A 82 -28.62 -0.88 12.00
N GLU A 83 -29.42 -1.27 12.99
CA GLU A 83 -28.93 -1.87 14.23
C GLU A 83 -28.18 -3.17 13.93
N GLN A 84 -28.74 -4.03 13.06
CA GLN A 84 -28.06 -5.25 12.63
C GLN A 84 -26.72 -4.96 11.92
N GLN A 85 -26.65 -3.90 11.11
CA GLN A 85 -25.39 -3.51 10.47
C GLN A 85 -24.39 -2.94 11.47
N GLU A 86 -24.82 -2.29 12.55
CA GLU A 86 -23.93 -1.80 13.59
C GLU A 86 -23.28 -2.94 14.37
N ASP A 87 -24.03 -4.00 14.66
CA ASP A 87 -23.50 -5.23 15.26
C ASP A 87 -22.47 -5.92 14.32
N GLU A 88 -22.80 -6.03 13.03
CA GLU A 88 -21.88 -6.57 12.01
C GLU A 88 -20.60 -5.74 11.92
N ILE A 89 -20.71 -4.40 11.90
CA ILE A 89 -19.56 -3.50 11.90
C ILE A 89 -18.71 -3.70 13.16
N LEU A 90 -19.34 -3.84 14.32
CA LEU A 90 -18.63 -4.03 15.58
C LEU A 90 -17.84 -5.33 15.58
N GLU A 91 -18.44 -6.45 15.16
CA GLU A 91 -17.79 -7.75 15.04
C GLU A 91 -16.56 -7.66 14.12
N ILE A 92 -16.72 -7.09 12.92
CA ILE A 92 -15.62 -6.91 11.97
C ILE A 92 -14.51 -6.04 12.57
N LEU A 93 -14.85 -4.93 13.23
CA LEU A 93 -13.84 -4.02 13.78
C LEU A 93 -13.09 -4.65 14.96
N VAL A 94 -13.74 -5.49 15.78
CA VAL A 94 -13.10 -6.28 16.83
C VAL A 94 -12.10 -7.26 16.23
N ASP A 95 -12.50 -8.00 15.18
CA ASP A 95 -11.63 -8.94 14.49
C ASP A 95 -10.42 -8.24 13.84
N GLN A 96 -10.65 -7.13 13.13
CA GLN A 96 -9.59 -6.35 12.51
C GLN A 96 -8.61 -5.77 13.53
N GLN A 97 -9.12 -5.33 14.69
CA GLN A 97 -8.30 -4.89 15.80
C GLN A 97 -7.50 -6.04 16.42
N ALA A 98 -8.09 -7.22 16.54
CA ALA A 98 -7.43 -8.40 17.09
C ALA A 98 -6.22 -8.80 16.25
N ILE A 99 -6.26 -8.64 14.93
CA ILE A 99 -5.09 -8.87 14.06
C ILE A 99 -4.13 -7.66 13.97
N GLY A 100 -4.42 -6.58 14.71
CA GLY A 100 -3.62 -5.36 14.74
C GLY A 100 -3.73 -4.51 13.47
N LEU A 101 -4.74 -4.78 12.63
CA LEU A 101 -5.11 -3.91 11.53
C LEU A 101 -5.94 -2.74 12.10
N VAL A 102 -5.94 -1.63 11.39
CA VAL A 102 -6.75 -0.42 11.67
C VAL A 102 -6.49 0.37 12.98
N GLU A 103 -5.56 -0.02 13.84
CA GLU A 103 -5.36 0.63 15.17
C GLU A 103 -5.19 2.16 15.10
N GLY A 104 -4.44 2.66 14.11
CA GLY A 104 -4.24 4.10 13.90
C GLY A 104 -5.13 4.71 12.80
N TYR A 105 -6.08 3.96 12.23
CA TYR A 105 -6.82 4.41 11.05
C TYR A 105 -7.84 5.49 11.39
N GLY A 106 -7.79 6.60 10.65
CA GLY A 106 -8.79 7.65 10.73
C GLY A 106 -10.05 7.29 9.97
N LYS A 107 -11.10 8.11 10.12
CA LYS A 107 -12.40 7.96 9.44
C LYS A 107 -12.31 7.61 7.94
N GLY A 108 -11.37 8.24 7.23
CA GLY A 108 -11.17 7.99 5.80
C GLY A 108 -10.51 6.63 5.50
N HIS A 109 -9.50 6.26 6.28
CA HIS A 109 -8.79 4.99 6.13
C HIS A 109 -9.67 3.81 6.56
N LEU A 110 -10.37 3.90 7.69
CA LEU A 110 -11.32 2.86 8.13
C LEU A 110 -12.37 2.55 7.05
N TRP A 111 -12.96 3.59 6.46
CA TRP A 111 -13.96 3.40 5.42
C TRP A 111 -13.39 2.79 4.13
N ALA A 112 -12.18 3.20 3.73
CA ALA A 112 -11.51 2.63 2.57
C ALA A 112 -11.09 1.17 2.81
N HIS A 113 -10.58 0.87 4.01
CA HIS A 113 -10.19 -0.48 4.46
C HIS A 113 -11.36 -1.45 4.41
N LEU A 114 -12.47 -1.13 5.11
CA LEU A 114 -13.64 -2.00 5.15
C LEU A 114 -14.22 -2.24 3.75
N ARG A 115 -14.31 -1.19 2.92
CA ARG A 115 -14.76 -1.35 1.53
C ARG A 115 -13.86 -2.27 0.72
N ARG A 116 -12.54 -2.19 0.89
CA ARG A 116 -11.57 -3.06 0.21
C ARG A 116 -11.78 -4.53 0.56
N HIS A 117 -12.15 -4.82 1.81
CA HIS A 117 -12.51 -6.15 2.26
C HIS A 117 -13.96 -6.56 1.93
N GLY A 118 -14.66 -5.80 1.07
CA GLY A 118 -16.02 -6.12 0.63
C GLY A 118 -17.13 -5.61 1.56
N HIS A 119 -16.78 -4.98 2.68
CA HIS A 119 -17.74 -4.44 3.63
C HIS A 119 -18.19 -3.03 3.23
N VAL A 120 -19.33 -2.96 2.54
CA VAL A 120 -19.83 -1.71 1.96
C VAL A 120 -20.81 -1.01 2.90
N PHE A 121 -20.26 -0.37 3.93
CA PHE A 121 -21.05 0.37 4.93
C PHE A 121 -20.99 1.89 4.78
N ALA A 122 -21.93 2.57 5.45
CA ALA A 122 -21.92 4.02 5.55
C ALA A 122 -20.72 4.51 6.37
N ARG A 123 -19.95 5.45 5.80
CA ARG A 123 -18.73 5.99 6.42
C ARG A 123 -18.94 6.52 7.84
N ASP A 124 -20.06 7.22 8.06
CA ASP A 124 -20.31 7.86 9.34
C ASP A 124 -20.68 6.82 10.40
N ARG A 125 -21.53 5.84 10.06
CA ARG A 125 -21.85 4.68 10.92
C ARG A 125 -20.62 3.87 11.36
N ILE A 126 -19.72 3.52 10.42
CA ILE A 126 -18.46 2.84 10.76
C ILE A 126 -17.69 3.64 11.82
N PHE A 127 -17.62 4.95 11.61
CA PHE A 127 -16.83 5.80 12.49
C PHE A 127 -17.50 5.97 13.85
N ASP A 128 -18.82 6.02 13.92
CA ASP A 128 -19.56 6.13 15.17
C ASP A 128 -19.37 4.86 16.02
N VAL A 129 -19.48 3.67 15.42
CA VAL A 129 -19.15 2.39 16.08
C VAL A 129 -17.68 2.36 16.51
N TRP A 130 -16.75 2.79 15.65
CA TRP A 130 -15.32 2.84 15.99
C TRP A 130 -15.02 3.82 17.14
N CYS A 131 -15.70 4.96 17.22
CA CYS A 131 -15.52 5.91 18.32
C CYS A 131 -15.97 5.32 19.66
N SER A 132 -17.05 4.53 19.65
CA SER A 132 -17.53 3.80 20.82
C SER A 132 -16.57 2.69 21.24
N LEU A 133 -15.99 1.97 20.28
CA LEU A 133 -15.01 0.91 20.55
C LEU A 133 -13.65 1.46 21.01
N ARG A 134 -13.17 2.56 20.41
CA ARG A 134 -11.81 3.12 20.60
C ARG A 134 -11.81 4.64 20.81
N PRO A 135 -12.29 5.13 21.97
CA PRO A 135 -12.21 6.55 22.30
C PRO A 135 -10.76 7.07 22.41
N ASP A 136 -9.81 6.21 22.79
CA ASP A 136 -8.38 6.53 22.90
C ASP A 136 -7.73 6.87 21.54
N ALA A 137 -8.16 6.22 20.46
CA ALA A 137 -7.67 6.47 19.11
C ALA A 137 -7.99 7.89 18.61
N LEU A 138 -9.00 8.55 19.18
CA LEU A 138 -9.34 9.96 18.88
C LEU A 138 -8.37 10.93 19.57
N LEU A 139 -7.99 10.66 20.81
CA LEU A 139 -7.05 11.49 21.59
C LEU A 139 -5.66 11.51 20.95
N ARG A 140 -5.20 10.38 20.41
CA ARG A 140 -3.89 10.32 19.71
C ARG A 140 -3.85 11.17 18.43
N ARG A 141 -5.00 11.45 17.81
CA ARG A 141 -5.09 12.25 16.58
C ARG A 141 -5.23 13.75 16.82
N SER A 142 -5.74 14.17 17.98
CA SER A 142 -5.93 15.59 18.29
C SER A 142 -4.63 16.33 18.63
N THR A 143 -3.57 15.61 18.99
CA THR A 143 -2.25 16.16 19.38
C THR A 143 -1.27 16.33 18.22
N GLY A 144 -1.65 15.95 16.99
CA GLY A 144 -0.80 16.07 15.82
C GLY A 144 -0.62 17.52 15.35
N LEU A 145 0.60 18.05 15.45
CA LEU A 145 0.96 19.36 14.89
C LEU A 145 0.71 19.39 13.37
N GLN A 146 -0.29 20.16 12.93
CA GLN A 146 -0.42 20.54 11.52
C GLN A 146 0.71 21.49 11.14
N ARG A 147 1.76 20.95 10.51
CA ARG A 147 2.80 21.79 9.92
C ARG A 147 2.24 22.53 8.70
N SER A 148 2.36 23.85 8.67
CA SER A 148 2.11 24.63 7.45
C SER A 148 3.18 24.27 6.41
N ARG A 149 2.76 24.01 5.17
CA ARG A 149 3.66 23.70 4.06
C ARG A 149 3.31 24.60 2.88
N GLY A 150 4.31 24.99 2.12
CA GLY A 150 4.16 25.84 0.94
C GLY A 150 3.34 25.19 -0.17
N ALA A 151 3.05 25.95 -1.22
CA ALA A 151 2.36 25.45 -2.40
C ALA A 151 3.23 24.40 -3.12
N TYR A 152 2.77 23.14 -3.18
CA TYR A 152 3.37 22.10 -4.02
C TYR A 152 2.64 22.05 -5.35
N ARG A 153 3.39 22.10 -6.47
CA ARG A 153 2.84 21.99 -7.83
C ARG A 153 3.48 20.82 -8.56
N CYS A 154 2.64 20.05 -9.23
CA CYS A 154 3.05 18.97 -10.14
C CYS A 154 2.01 18.95 -11.27
N PRO A 155 2.43 18.88 -12.55
CA PRO A 155 1.53 19.04 -13.69
C PRO A 155 0.62 17.83 -13.94
N GLY A 156 1.01 16.63 -13.51
CA GLY A 156 0.25 15.41 -13.74
C GLY A 156 0.94 14.18 -13.14
N PRO A 157 0.29 13.01 -13.15
CA PRO A 157 0.89 11.79 -12.63
C PRO A 157 2.09 11.38 -13.46
N ASN A 158 3.00 10.63 -12.83
CA ASN A 158 4.26 10.17 -13.39
C ASN A 158 5.21 11.29 -13.81
N PHE A 159 4.92 12.56 -13.49
CA PHE A 159 5.85 13.65 -13.75
C PHE A 159 7.07 13.54 -12.84
N VAL A 160 6.84 13.26 -11.55
CA VAL A 160 7.90 13.02 -10.57
C VAL A 160 7.47 11.98 -9.55
N TRP A 161 8.31 10.99 -9.32
CA TRP A 161 8.20 10.11 -8.15
C TRP A 161 9.17 10.58 -7.06
N HIS A 162 8.66 10.67 -5.84
CA HIS A 162 9.42 11.03 -4.64
C HIS A 162 9.83 9.74 -3.95
N ILE A 163 11.12 9.46 -3.87
CA ILE A 163 11.67 8.26 -3.27
C ILE A 163 12.42 8.59 -1.99
N ASP A 164 12.36 7.71 -1.00
CA ASP A 164 12.99 7.90 0.31
C ASP A 164 12.92 6.62 1.16
N GLY A 165 13.80 6.53 2.16
CA GLY A 165 13.88 5.45 3.14
C GLY A 165 13.36 5.87 4.52
N TYR A 166 12.56 5.01 5.15
CA TYR A 166 12.09 5.20 6.52
C TYR A 166 12.94 4.39 7.50
N MET A 167 13.75 5.09 8.31
CA MET A 167 14.81 4.47 9.11
C MET A 167 14.46 4.23 10.59
N LYS A 168 13.22 4.51 11.03
CA LYS A 168 12.88 4.46 12.48
C LYS A 168 12.89 3.06 13.09
N LEU A 169 12.94 2.01 12.25
CA LEU A 169 12.99 0.61 12.69
C LEU A 169 14.35 -0.06 12.38
N GLU A 170 15.33 0.71 11.85
CA GLU A 170 16.63 0.17 11.39
C GLU A 170 17.42 -0.52 12.52
N LEU A 171 17.33 0.01 13.75
CA LEU A 171 17.98 -0.60 14.93
C LEU A 171 17.49 -2.03 15.20
N PHE A 172 16.30 -2.39 14.70
CA PHE A 172 15.67 -3.70 14.83
C PHE A 172 15.86 -4.58 13.59
N GLY A 173 16.66 -4.12 12.62
CA GLY A 173 16.92 -4.84 11.36
C GLY A 173 15.79 -4.71 10.33
N ILE A 174 14.86 -3.76 10.53
CA ILE A 174 13.73 -3.53 9.64
C ILE A 174 13.89 -2.18 8.97
N GLU A 175 14.03 -2.20 7.66
CA GLU A 175 14.23 -1.04 6.81
C GLU A 175 13.05 -0.95 5.83
N ILE A 176 12.50 0.25 5.65
CA ILE A 176 11.32 0.50 4.80
C ILE A 176 11.72 1.50 3.71
N TYR A 177 11.27 1.30 2.48
CA TYR A 177 11.49 2.22 1.37
C TYR A 177 10.21 2.41 0.55
N ALA A 178 10.04 3.57 -0.07
CA ALA A 178 8.86 3.81 -0.89
C ALA A 178 9.10 4.83 -2.00
N ALA A 179 8.17 4.85 -2.95
CA ALA A 179 8.00 5.90 -3.93
C ALA A 179 6.56 6.40 -3.94
N VAL A 180 6.40 7.72 -3.97
CA VAL A 180 5.10 8.40 -4.03
C VAL A 180 5.04 9.32 -5.25
N ASP A 181 4.00 9.18 -6.06
CA ASP A 181 3.75 10.08 -7.18
C ASP A 181 3.42 11.51 -6.69
N GLY A 182 4.09 12.49 -7.29
CA GLY A 182 4.01 13.89 -6.86
C GLY A 182 2.62 14.52 -7.02
N TYR A 183 1.87 14.11 -8.04
CA TYR A 183 0.58 14.70 -8.38
C TYR A 183 -0.55 14.02 -7.60
N SER A 184 -0.72 12.72 -7.80
CA SER A 184 -1.82 11.91 -7.27
C SER A 184 -1.63 11.54 -5.80
N ARG A 185 -0.39 11.50 -5.30
CA ARG A 185 0.04 10.87 -4.03
C ARG A 185 -0.18 9.36 -4.00
N TYR A 186 -0.27 8.72 -5.16
CA TYR A 186 -0.30 7.27 -5.28
C TYR A 186 1.06 6.70 -4.88
N VAL A 187 1.07 5.69 -4.02
CA VAL A 187 2.29 4.97 -3.66
C VAL A 187 2.56 3.98 -4.80
N THR A 188 3.60 4.24 -5.58
CA THR A 188 3.94 3.48 -6.78
C THR A 188 4.85 2.29 -6.48
N TRP A 189 5.63 2.39 -5.41
CA TRP A 189 6.52 1.35 -4.94
C TRP A 189 6.61 1.42 -3.42
N PHE A 190 6.64 0.25 -2.78
CA PHE A 190 6.79 0.11 -1.35
C PHE A 190 7.58 -1.17 -1.04
N TYR A 191 8.44 -1.11 -0.03
CA TYR A 191 9.27 -2.22 0.41
C TYR A 191 9.45 -2.21 1.92
N VAL A 192 9.44 -3.41 2.52
CA VAL A 192 9.82 -3.66 3.91
C VAL A 192 10.76 -4.85 3.91
N GLY A 193 11.95 -4.69 4.47
CA GLY A 193 12.92 -5.77 4.54
C GLY A 193 14.14 -5.38 5.35
N ILE A 194 15.31 -5.87 4.93
CA ILE A 194 16.56 -5.78 5.72
C ILE A 194 17.59 -4.78 5.17
N SER A 195 17.33 -4.23 3.98
CA SER A 195 18.27 -3.36 3.30
C SER A 195 17.56 -2.35 2.41
N THR A 196 17.77 -1.07 2.70
CA THR A 196 17.40 0.10 1.90
C THR A 196 18.56 1.09 1.78
N ARG A 197 19.74 0.73 2.33
CA ARG A 197 20.94 1.57 2.37
C ARG A 197 21.97 1.26 1.28
N THR A 198 21.84 0.13 0.62
CA THR A 198 22.76 -0.23 -0.47
C THR A 198 22.13 0.20 -1.79
N GLY A 199 22.90 0.87 -2.64
CA GLY A 199 22.40 1.27 -3.97
C GLY A 199 21.87 0.08 -4.76
N PHE A 200 22.45 -1.10 -4.53
CA PHE A 200 22.04 -2.36 -5.12
C PHE A 200 20.61 -2.77 -4.71
N SER A 201 20.28 -2.72 -3.43
CA SER A 201 18.93 -3.05 -2.94
C SER A 201 17.89 -2.11 -3.55
N VAL A 202 18.16 -0.81 -3.47
CA VAL A 202 17.20 0.22 -3.89
C VAL A 202 17.03 0.19 -5.42
N LEU A 203 18.10 -0.07 -6.19
CA LEU A 203 18.03 -0.34 -7.62
C LEU A 203 17.17 -1.55 -7.95
N HIS A 204 17.38 -2.70 -7.28
CA HIS A 204 16.59 -3.92 -7.53
C HIS A 204 15.10 -3.69 -7.32
N GLN A 205 14.75 -3.01 -6.23
CA GLN A 205 13.37 -2.67 -5.94
C GLN A 205 12.77 -1.76 -7.03
N TYR A 206 13.52 -0.76 -7.50
CA TYR A 206 13.11 0.10 -8.60
C TYR A 206 12.93 -0.69 -9.92
N LEU A 207 13.89 -1.53 -10.29
CA LEU A 207 13.82 -2.37 -11.50
C LEU A 207 12.64 -3.34 -11.46
N ASN A 208 12.37 -3.98 -10.31
CA ASN A 208 11.21 -4.84 -10.12
C ASN A 208 9.90 -4.07 -10.32
N THR A 209 9.83 -2.85 -9.77
CA THR A 209 8.66 -1.96 -9.90
C THR A 209 8.39 -1.66 -11.37
N ILE A 210 9.38 -1.12 -12.08
CA ILE A 210 9.19 -0.69 -13.47
C ILE A 210 9.06 -1.86 -14.45
N SER A 211 9.62 -3.02 -14.11
CA SER A 211 9.41 -4.28 -14.86
C SER A 211 7.98 -4.77 -14.73
N THR A 212 7.33 -4.52 -13.59
CA THR A 212 5.93 -4.91 -13.36
C THR A 212 4.97 -3.93 -14.03
N THR A 213 5.26 -2.62 -13.98
CA THR A 213 4.39 -1.59 -14.55
C THR A 213 4.59 -1.38 -16.05
N GLY A 214 5.78 -1.68 -16.58
CA GLY A 214 6.16 -1.44 -17.98
C GLY A 214 6.45 0.03 -18.32
N PHE A 215 6.54 0.90 -17.31
CA PHE A 215 6.84 2.32 -17.49
C PHE A 215 7.57 2.92 -16.28
N GLN A 216 8.23 4.05 -16.52
CA GLN A 216 8.91 4.87 -15.51
C GLN A 216 8.34 6.31 -15.49
N PRO A 217 8.54 7.07 -14.40
CA PRO A 217 8.19 8.49 -14.38
C PRO A 217 9.09 9.29 -15.33
N ARG A 218 8.72 10.55 -15.60
CA ARG A 218 9.58 11.50 -16.29
C ARG A 218 10.82 11.85 -15.47
N ALA A 219 10.65 12.01 -14.17
CA ALA A 219 11.74 12.29 -13.25
C ALA A 219 11.60 11.55 -11.90
N ILE A 220 12.73 11.34 -11.24
CA ILE A 220 12.80 10.88 -9.86
C ILE A 220 13.35 12.00 -8.99
N ARG A 221 12.75 12.20 -7.82
CA ARG A 221 13.28 13.07 -6.77
C ARG A 221 13.72 12.23 -5.58
N SER A 222 14.94 12.45 -5.14
CA SER A 222 15.53 11.82 -3.96
C SER A 222 16.29 12.85 -3.13
N ASP A 223 16.52 12.51 -1.88
CA ASP A 223 17.58 13.13 -1.10
C ASP A 223 18.96 12.68 -1.61
N TYR A 224 20.00 13.44 -1.26
CA TYR A 224 21.37 13.05 -1.55
C TYR A 224 21.78 11.87 -0.67
N GLY A 225 21.80 10.67 -1.26
CA GLY A 225 22.19 9.44 -0.60
C GLY A 225 22.91 8.50 -1.56
N THR A 226 23.89 7.76 -1.06
CA THR A 226 24.67 6.80 -1.86
C THR A 226 23.81 5.64 -2.37
N GLU A 227 22.69 5.37 -1.71
CA GLU A 227 21.71 4.36 -2.10
C GLU A 227 20.91 4.72 -3.35
N THR A 228 20.93 5.98 -3.81
CA THR A 228 20.13 6.42 -4.96
C THR A 228 20.93 6.63 -6.23
N MET A 229 22.27 6.60 -6.15
CA MET A 229 23.16 6.78 -7.30
C MET A 229 22.86 5.78 -8.42
N LEU A 230 22.74 4.49 -8.07
CA LEU A 230 22.47 3.43 -9.04
C LEU A 230 21.10 3.55 -9.71
N ILE A 231 20.07 3.98 -8.97
CA ILE A 231 18.76 4.26 -9.58
C ILE A 231 18.88 5.42 -10.55
N ALA A 232 19.64 6.45 -10.19
CA ALA A 232 19.78 7.63 -11.02
C ALA A 232 20.40 7.28 -12.38
N ASP A 233 21.45 6.45 -12.38
CA ASP A 233 22.11 5.96 -13.60
C ASP A 233 21.18 5.08 -14.43
N ALA A 234 20.51 4.10 -13.81
CA ALA A 234 19.57 3.22 -14.50
C ALA A 234 18.38 3.98 -15.10
N HIS A 235 17.79 4.91 -14.33
CA HIS A 235 16.69 5.75 -14.79
C HIS A 235 17.11 6.62 -15.97
N TYR A 236 18.27 7.26 -15.89
CA TYR A 236 18.80 8.08 -16.98
C TYR A 236 19.05 7.23 -18.24
N ALA A 237 19.68 6.07 -18.11
CA ALA A 237 19.95 5.17 -19.23
C ALA A 237 18.65 4.72 -19.95
N LEU A 238 17.61 4.40 -19.19
CA LEU A 238 16.31 4.02 -19.74
C LEU A 238 15.58 5.20 -20.39
N ARG A 239 15.68 6.41 -19.81
CA ARG A 239 15.10 7.63 -20.40
C ARG A 239 15.81 8.02 -21.70
N LYS A 240 17.14 7.87 -21.75
CA LYS A 240 17.94 8.15 -22.94
C LYS A 240 17.61 7.19 -24.08
N ALA A 241 17.54 5.89 -23.81
CA ALA A 241 17.17 4.89 -24.82
C ALA A 241 15.79 5.16 -25.45
N GLY A 242 14.80 5.57 -24.65
CA GLY A 242 13.49 5.93 -25.18
C GLY A 242 13.45 7.28 -25.92
N ALA A 243 14.29 8.24 -25.54
CA ALA A 243 14.41 9.51 -26.25
C ALA A 243 15.12 9.37 -27.60
N GLU A 244 16.13 8.51 -27.69
CA GLU A 244 16.84 8.17 -28.94
C GLU A 244 15.92 7.45 -29.94
N ALA A 245 14.94 6.69 -29.46
CA ALA A 245 13.94 6.03 -30.31
C ALA A 245 12.91 7.01 -30.93
N VAL A 246 12.84 8.25 -30.44
CA VAL A 246 11.93 9.28 -30.96
C VAL A 246 12.77 10.34 -31.66
N ASP A 247 12.93 10.17 -32.98
CA ASP A 247 13.77 10.98 -33.87
C ASP A 247 13.75 12.49 -33.52
N GLY A 248 14.89 13.02 -33.05
CA GLY A 248 15.15 14.46 -32.99
C GLY A 248 14.86 15.18 -31.66
N HIS A 249 14.71 14.47 -30.54
CA HIS A 249 14.67 15.16 -29.23
C HIS A 249 16.04 15.80 -28.88
N PRO A 250 16.05 16.98 -28.23
CA PRO A 250 17.28 17.57 -27.72
C PRO A 250 17.97 16.61 -26.73
N GLU A 251 19.30 16.67 -26.68
CA GLU A 251 20.13 15.83 -25.81
C GLU A 251 19.60 15.83 -24.37
N LEU A 252 19.08 14.68 -23.93
CA LEU A 252 18.52 14.53 -22.59
C LEU A 252 19.63 14.69 -21.55
N GLN A 253 19.50 15.69 -20.69
CA GLN A 253 20.42 15.88 -19.58
C GLN A 253 19.97 15.10 -18.35
N PHE A 254 20.92 14.69 -17.51
CA PHE A 254 20.62 14.00 -16.25
C PHE A 254 19.65 14.80 -15.36
N THR A 255 19.81 16.13 -15.31
CA THR A 255 18.96 17.04 -14.54
C THR A 255 17.51 17.12 -15.05
N ASP A 256 17.22 16.62 -16.25
CA ASP A 256 15.85 16.56 -16.79
C ASP A 256 15.05 15.37 -16.23
N CYS A 257 15.72 14.35 -15.69
CA CYS A 257 15.10 13.13 -15.18
C CYS A 257 15.47 12.76 -13.75
N PHE A 258 16.48 13.39 -13.14
CA PHE A 258 16.81 13.12 -11.74
C PHE A 258 17.10 14.40 -10.95
N TRP A 259 16.39 14.56 -9.84
CA TRP A 259 16.44 15.77 -9.01
C TRP A 259 16.85 15.42 -7.59
N TYR A 260 18.10 15.71 -7.26
CA TYR A 260 18.56 15.67 -5.89
C TYR A 260 18.10 16.92 -5.13
N GLY A 261 17.55 16.73 -3.93
CA GLY A 261 17.07 17.79 -3.07
C GLY A 261 17.42 17.57 -1.61
N ARG A 262 17.02 18.53 -0.76
CA ARG A 262 16.99 18.31 0.69
C ARG A 262 15.70 17.57 1.06
N SER A 263 15.69 16.83 2.17
CA SER A 263 14.48 16.17 2.73
C SER A 263 13.25 17.09 2.81
N THR A 264 13.45 18.36 3.13
CA THR A 264 12.39 19.37 3.19
C THR A 264 11.72 19.67 1.84
N GLN A 265 12.36 19.31 0.72
CA GLN A 265 11.83 19.39 -0.65
C GLN A 265 11.18 18.08 -1.11
N ASN A 266 11.45 16.96 -0.43
CA ASN A 266 10.85 15.65 -0.64
C ASN A 266 9.47 15.55 0.07
N GLN A 267 8.67 16.60 -0.07
CA GLN A 267 7.52 16.86 0.81
C GLN A 267 6.42 15.80 0.72
N ARG A 268 6.31 15.10 -0.42
CA ARG A 268 5.23 14.14 -0.66
C ARG A 268 5.44 12.86 0.11
N ILE A 269 6.62 12.27 0.00
CA ILE A 269 6.97 11.06 0.74
C ILE A 269 7.09 11.34 2.23
N GLU A 270 7.64 12.49 2.62
CA GLU A 270 7.68 12.92 4.03
C GLU A 270 6.29 13.15 4.64
N SER A 271 5.34 13.65 3.83
CA SER A 271 3.93 13.71 4.28
C SER A 271 3.36 12.32 4.48
N TRP A 272 3.71 11.40 3.59
CA TRP A 272 3.21 10.04 3.60
C TRP A 272 3.78 9.21 4.76
N TRP A 273 5.08 9.35 5.07
CA TRP A 273 5.71 8.74 6.26
C TRP A 273 5.02 9.14 7.57
N GLY A 274 4.58 10.39 7.67
CA GLY A 274 3.75 10.85 8.79
C GLY A 274 2.44 10.06 8.90
N GLN A 275 1.78 9.78 7.77
CA GLN A 275 0.53 9.03 7.73
C GLN A 275 0.73 7.55 8.05
N LEU A 276 1.75 6.90 7.47
CA LEU A 276 2.12 5.52 7.79
C LEU A 276 2.47 5.38 9.28
N THR A 277 3.29 6.29 9.81
CA THR A 277 3.68 6.27 11.24
C THR A 277 2.47 6.36 12.15
N SER A 278 1.55 7.30 11.90
CA SER A 278 0.36 7.46 12.74
C SER A 278 -0.68 6.35 12.56
N SER A 279 -0.64 5.61 11.45
CA SER A 279 -1.66 4.60 11.13
C SER A 279 -1.28 3.19 11.56
N THR A 280 -0.02 2.79 11.36
CA THR A 280 0.44 1.40 11.59
C THR A 280 1.75 1.35 12.36
N ASN A 281 2.78 2.10 11.95
CA ASN A 281 4.13 1.88 12.48
C ASN A 281 4.33 2.37 13.94
N PHE A 282 3.40 3.14 14.51
CA PHE A 282 3.51 3.53 15.92
C PHE A 282 3.46 2.32 16.85
N VAL A 283 2.66 1.29 16.54
CA VAL A 283 2.54 0.06 17.35
C VAL A 283 3.89 -0.62 17.51
N TRP A 284 4.59 -0.80 16.38
CA TRP A 284 5.90 -1.42 16.33
C TRP A 284 6.97 -0.57 17.01
N ARG A 285 6.91 0.76 16.82
CA ARG A 285 7.84 1.69 17.49
C ARG A 285 7.68 1.68 19.01
N GLU A 286 6.44 1.70 19.51
CA GLU A 286 6.15 1.66 20.95
C GLU A 286 6.60 0.30 21.55
N LEU A 287 6.27 -0.81 20.89
CA LEU A 287 6.72 -2.16 21.29
C LEU A 287 8.25 -2.25 21.36
N PHE A 288 8.95 -1.86 20.30
CA PHE A 288 10.39 -2.05 20.24
C PHE A 288 11.15 -1.11 21.18
N SER A 289 10.66 0.11 21.40
CA SER A 289 11.17 1.00 22.46
C SER A 289 10.99 0.36 23.84
N TRP A 290 9.81 -0.21 24.10
CA TRP A 290 9.52 -0.87 25.37
C TRP A 290 10.44 -2.09 25.61
N LEU A 291 10.73 -2.90 24.58
CA LEU A 291 11.67 -4.01 24.69
C LEU A 291 13.09 -3.53 25.05
N GLN A 292 13.55 -2.44 24.44
CA GLN A 292 14.85 -1.84 24.76
C GLN A 292 14.90 -1.29 26.18
N GLU A 293 13.91 -0.49 26.57
CA GLU A 293 13.83 0.14 27.89
C GLU A 293 13.80 -0.89 29.04
N ARG A 294 13.25 -2.09 28.77
CA ARG A 294 13.18 -3.19 29.74
C ARG A 294 14.40 -4.12 29.70
N GLY A 295 15.35 -3.92 28.80
CA GLY A 295 16.51 -4.80 28.64
C GLY A 295 16.21 -6.14 27.95
N TYR A 296 15.09 -6.24 27.24
CA TYR A 296 14.70 -7.44 26.47
C TYR A 296 15.23 -7.44 25.03
N TYR A 297 15.88 -6.35 24.61
CA TYR A 297 16.53 -6.22 23.32
C TYR A 297 17.81 -5.39 23.46
N GLU A 298 18.95 -6.00 23.15
CA GLU A 298 20.29 -5.40 23.21
C GLU A 298 20.91 -5.25 21.82
N ALA A 299 20.11 -5.46 20.76
CA ALA A 299 20.56 -5.46 19.37
C ALA A 299 21.60 -6.55 19.04
N SER A 300 21.63 -7.63 19.81
CA SER A 300 22.44 -8.80 19.50
C SER A 300 21.97 -9.47 18.19
N LYS A 301 22.83 -10.30 17.61
CA LYS A 301 22.46 -11.10 16.42
C LYS A 301 21.23 -11.97 16.68
N ILE A 302 21.17 -12.59 17.85
CA ILE A 302 20.06 -13.47 18.25
C ILE A 302 18.78 -12.69 18.50
N ASP A 303 18.89 -11.51 19.12
CA ASP A 303 17.74 -10.62 19.32
C ASP A 303 17.10 -10.27 17.97
N LYS A 304 17.92 -9.88 16.99
CA LYS A 304 17.46 -9.55 15.63
C LYS A 304 16.86 -10.76 14.93
N VAL A 305 17.47 -11.95 15.02
CA VAL A 305 16.90 -13.18 14.44
C VAL A 305 15.51 -13.45 15.00
N ALA A 306 15.36 -13.45 16.33
CA ALA A 306 14.08 -13.71 16.97
C ALA A 306 13.03 -12.63 16.64
N LEU A 307 13.44 -11.35 16.67
CA LEU A 307 12.57 -10.22 16.37
C LEU A 307 12.07 -10.26 14.92
N LEU A 308 12.98 -10.46 13.94
CA LEU A 308 12.63 -10.56 12.53
C LEU A 308 11.71 -11.75 12.25
N ALA A 309 11.96 -12.91 12.87
CA ALA A 309 11.12 -14.09 12.68
C ALA A 309 9.68 -13.90 13.21
N VAL A 310 9.50 -13.19 14.32
CA VAL A 310 8.18 -12.97 14.94
C VAL A 310 7.42 -11.82 14.26
N TYR A 311 8.08 -10.69 13.99
CA TYR A 311 7.38 -9.46 13.67
C TYR A 311 7.44 -9.05 12.19
N MET A 312 8.45 -9.48 11.41
CA MET A 312 8.59 -9.05 10.02
C MET A 312 7.34 -9.35 9.17
N PRO A 313 6.73 -10.56 9.22
CA PRO A 313 5.54 -10.85 8.42
C PRO A 313 4.36 -9.92 8.75
N SER A 314 4.06 -9.75 10.04
CA SER A 314 3.02 -8.82 10.50
C SER A 314 3.28 -7.37 10.08
N ILE A 315 4.54 -6.92 10.08
CA ILE A 315 4.90 -5.57 9.64
C ILE A 315 4.72 -5.42 8.13
N LYS A 316 5.14 -6.42 7.34
CA LYS A 316 4.93 -6.46 5.89
C LYS A 316 3.44 -6.35 5.56
N ASP A 317 2.62 -7.19 6.17
CA ASP A 317 1.17 -7.24 5.91
C ASP A 317 0.47 -5.93 6.31
N THR A 318 0.72 -5.45 7.53
CA THR A 318 0.09 -4.21 8.02
C THR A 318 0.48 -3.00 7.16
N CYS A 319 1.72 -2.92 6.69
CA CYS A 319 2.16 -1.85 5.81
C CYS A 319 1.59 -1.99 4.39
N ALA A 320 1.54 -3.20 3.84
CA ALA A 320 0.95 -3.45 2.52
C ALA A 320 -0.54 -3.08 2.50
N GLU A 321 -1.30 -3.49 3.51
CA GLU A 321 -2.71 -3.12 3.64
C GLU A 321 -2.91 -1.61 3.80
N PHE A 322 -2.01 -0.94 4.52
CA PHE A 322 -2.04 0.52 4.60
C PHE A 322 -1.78 1.18 3.24
N VAL A 323 -0.82 0.70 2.44
CA VAL A 323 -0.55 1.22 1.10
C VAL A 323 -1.78 1.08 0.20
N LEU A 324 -2.45 -0.07 0.25
CA LEU A 324 -3.65 -0.34 -0.55
C LEU A 324 -4.83 0.57 -0.12
N THR A 325 -5.05 0.69 1.19
CA THR A 325 -6.02 1.61 1.78
C THR A 325 -5.71 3.06 1.44
N TRP A 326 -4.45 3.45 1.49
CA TRP A 326 -3.97 4.77 1.09
C TRP A 326 -4.25 5.01 -0.39
N ASN A 327 -4.00 4.05 -1.27
CA ASN A 327 -4.21 4.30 -2.69
C ASN A 327 -5.70 4.47 -3.05
N SER A 328 -6.63 3.95 -2.24
CA SER A 328 -8.09 4.08 -2.44
C SER A 328 -8.78 5.14 -1.56
N HIS A 329 -8.07 5.76 -0.62
CA HIS A 329 -8.68 6.73 0.28
C HIS A 329 -9.08 8.02 -0.45
N ARG A 330 -10.13 8.68 0.04
CA ARG A 330 -10.58 9.96 -0.49
C ARG A 330 -9.83 11.12 0.15
N ILE A 331 -9.08 11.86 -0.65
CA ILE A 331 -8.49 13.14 -0.31
C ILE A 331 -9.51 14.26 -0.52
N ARG A 332 -9.80 14.99 0.56
CA ARG A 332 -10.78 16.08 0.53
C ARG A 332 -10.16 17.35 -0.05
N LYS A 333 -10.99 18.12 -0.76
CA LYS A 333 -10.65 19.48 -1.19
C LYS A 333 -10.35 20.35 0.04
N GLN A 334 -9.19 21.00 0.05
CA GLN A 334 -8.75 21.85 1.17
C GLN A 334 -8.93 23.33 0.79
N LYS A 335 -9.72 24.07 1.57
CA LYS A 335 -9.89 25.52 1.39
C LYS A 335 -8.54 26.21 1.61
N GLY A 336 -8.14 27.10 0.69
CA GLY A 336 -6.86 27.82 0.77
C GLY A 336 -5.64 27.06 0.25
N ARG A 337 -5.81 25.86 -0.34
CA ARG A 337 -4.73 25.10 -0.99
C ARG A 337 -5.09 24.77 -2.44
N PRO A 338 -4.99 25.74 -3.37
CA PRO A 338 -5.48 25.59 -4.74
C PRO A 338 -4.75 24.51 -5.54
N TYR A 339 -3.48 24.23 -5.23
CA TYR A 339 -2.68 23.21 -5.90
C TYR A 339 -2.79 21.81 -5.27
N SER A 340 -3.65 21.63 -4.27
CA SER A 340 -3.90 20.31 -3.67
C SER A 340 -4.97 19.60 -4.48
N VAL A 341 -4.57 18.56 -5.22
CA VAL A 341 -5.47 17.73 -6.03
C VAL A 341 -6.46 17.01 -5.10
N PRO A 342 -7.78 17.23 -5.18
CA PRO A 342 -8.76 16.40 -4.46
C PRO A 342 -9.07 15.14 -5.26
N GLY A 343 -9.49 14.06 -4.61
CA GLY A 343 -9.80 12.82 -5.34
C GLY A 343 -9.38 11.58 -4.57
N LYS A 344 -9.00 10.54 -5.31
CA LYS A 344 -8.41 9.32 -4.75
C LYS A 344 -7.09 9.09 -5.46
N PRO A 345 -6.00 8.73 -4.75
CA PRO A 345 -4.70 8.55 -5.37
C PRO A 345 -4.72 7.62 -6.59
N TRP A 346 -5.37 6.46 -6.48
CA TRP A 346 -5.51 5.52 -7.61
C TRP A 346 -6.22 6.15 -8.81
N LEU A 347 -7.32 6.86 -8.58
CA LEU A 347 -8.10 7.48 -9.66
C LEU A 347 -7.34 8.65 -10.29
N ASP A 348 -6.66 9.47 -9.48
CA ASP A 348 -5.82 10.59 -9.93
C ASP A 348 -4.57 10.12 -10.69
N TYR A 349 -4.14 8.88 -10.44
CA TYR A 349 -2.97 8.28 -11.06
C TYR A 349 -3.29 7.58 -12.40
N TYR A 350 -4.34 6.75 -12.42
CA TYR A 350 -4.71 5.98 -13.62
C TYR A 350 -5.70 6.72 -14.55
N TYR A 351 -6.48 7.67 -14.03
CA TYR A 351 -7.47 8.44 -14.77
C TYR A 351 -7.35 9.95 -14.48
N PRO A 352 -6.17 10.57 -14.73
CA PRO A 352 -5.94 11.98 -14.40
C PRO A 352 -6.83 12.96 -15.17
N GLY A 353 -7.13 12.66 -16.44
CA GLY A 353 -7.91 13.53 -17.34
C GLY A 353 -9.43 13.46 -17.19
N ARG A 354 -9.95 12.76 -16.17
CA ARG A 354 -11.41 12.52 -16.03
C ARG A 354 -12.21 13.76 -15.63
N ASP A 355 -11.56 14.70 -14.94
CA ASP A 355 -12.18 15.90 -14.36
C ASP A 355 -11.68 17.19 -15.06
N GLU A 356 -10.47 17.16 -15.64
CA GLU A 356 -9.83 18.26 -16.35
C GLU A 356 -9.10 17.70 -17.59
N GLU A 357 -9.48 18.14 -18.80
CA GLU A 357 -8.95 17.59 -20.07
C GLU A 357 -7.44 17.84 -20.27
N ASP A 358 -6.87 18.86 -19.60
CA ASP A 358 -5.48 19.29 -19.79
C ASP A 358 -4.46 18.50 -18.95
N ILE A 359 -4.89 17.56 -18.11
CA ILE A 359 -3.97 16.84 -17.21
C ILE A 359 -3.32 15.69 -17.96
N LYS A 360 -2.05 15.91 -18.33
CA LYS A 360 -1.21 14.93 -19.03
C LYS A 360 -0.65 13.88 -18.07
N ASP A 361 -0.70 12.62 -18.48
CA ASP A 361 0.11 11.55 -17.90
C ASP A 361 1.53 11.58 -18.48
N TYR A 362 2.53 11.59 -17.61
CA TYR A 362 3.94 11.68 -17.99
C TYR A 362 4.67 10.33 -17.96
N ARG A 363 3.93 9.21 -17.91
CA ARG A 363 4.53 7.88 -17.98
C ARG A 363 5.37 7.73 -19.24
N HIS A 364 6.53 7.13 -19.07
CA HIS A 364 7.42 6.82 -20.16
C HIS A 364 7.56 5.31 -20.27
N HIS A 365 7.07 4.75 -21.37
CA HIS A 365 7.21 3.32 -21.64
C HIS A 365 8.67 2.94 -21.77
N ILE A 366 9.02 1.80 -21.21
CA ILE A 366 10.40 1.32 -21.15
C ILE A 366 10.64 0.38 -22.32
N ASP A 367 11.81 0.49 -22.96
CA ASP A 367 12.30 -0.54 -23.87
C ASP A 367 12.58 -1.83 -23.06
N PRO A 368 11.82 -2.91 -23.28
CA PRO A 368 11.99 -4.16 -22.54
C PRO A 368 13.40 -4.74 -22.70
N THR A 369 14.01 -4.60 -23.88
CA THR A 369 15.35 -5.12 -24.18
C THR A 369 16.41 -4.43 -23.33
N LYS A 370 16.31 -3.10 -23.21
CA LYS A 370 17.23 -2.32 -22.38
C LYS A 370 17.04 -2.63 -20.90
N LEU A 371 15.79 -2.79 -20.46
CA LEU A 371 15.49 -3.17 -19.08
C LEU A 371 16.05 -4.55 -18.73
N ASP A 372 15.87 -5.54 -19.59
CA ASP A 372 16.38 -6.89 -19.40
C ASP A 372 17.92 -6.93 -19.38
N ALA A 373 18.57 -6.13 -20.22
CA ALA A 373 20.03 -5.98 -20.19
C ALA A 373 20.52 -5.43 -18.83
N ILE A 374 19.88 -4.37 -18.31
CA ILE A 374 20.22 -3.82 -16.99
C ILE A 374 19.97 -4.85 -15.88
N LYS A 375 18.83 -5.54 -15.89
CA LYS A 375 18.51 -6.56 -14.88
C LYS A 375 19.50 -7.73 -14.91
N THR A 376 19.93 -8.14 -16.09
CA THR A 376 20.91 -9.22 -16.26
C THR A 376 22.27 -8.84 -15.68
N ASP A 377 22.70 -7.59 -15.89
CA ASP A 377 23.99 -7.09 -15.41
C ASP A 377 24.01 -6.91 -13.88
N VAL A 378 22.91 -6.43 -13.29
CA VAL A 378 22.76 -6.27 -11.83
C VAL A 378 22.67 -7.64 -11.14
N GLY A 379 22.09 -8.65 -11.80
CA GLY A 379 21.93 -9.99 -11.25
C GLY A 379 20.60 -10.19 -10.52
N SER A 380 20.53 -11.21 -9.67
CA SER A 380 19.30 -11.56 -8.93
C SER A 380 19.47 -11.35 -7.43
N TRP A 381 18.49 -10.70 -6.83
CA TRP A 381 18.34 -10.62 -5.38
C TRP A 381 16.87 -10.72 -5.02
N ASP A 382 16.57 -11.58 -4.05
CA ASP A 382 15.22 -11.77 -3.56
C ASP A 382 14.94 -10.74 -2.44
N THR A 383 14.10 -9.76 -2.77
CA THR A 383 13.66 -8.71 -1.85
C THR A 383 12.84 -9.25 -0.68
N ASP A 384 12.27 -10.45 -0.79
CA ASP A 384 11.44 -11.02 0.26
C ASP A 384 12.22 -11.80 1.31
N VAL A 385 13.48 -12.16 1.04
CA VAL A 385 14.34 -12.87 1.99
C VAL A 385 14.92 -11.90 3.03
N TYR A 386 14.51 -12.09 4.29
CA TYR A 386 14.96 -11.28 5.43
C TYR A 386 15.76 -12.06 6.50
N LEU A 387 15.78 -13.39 6.40
CA LEU A 387 16.62 -14.27 7.20
C LEU A 387 17.15 -15.42 6.33
N PRO A 388 18.36 -15.95 6.59
CA PRO A 388 18.88 -17.11 5.87
C PRO A 388 17.91 -18.29 5.95
N THR A 389 17.80 -19.07 4.86
CA THR A 389 16.80 -20.14 4.73
C THR A 389 16.79 -21.11 5.90
N GLU A 390 17.97 -21.53 6.38
CA GLU A 390 18.10 -22.43 7.52
C GLU A 390 17.67 -21.77 8.84
N THR A 391 18.02 -20.49 9.02
CA THR A 391 17.65 -19.73 10.24
C THR A 391 16.15 -19.51 10.30
N ILE A 392 15.50 -19.06 9.20
CA ILE A 392 14.05 -18.85 9.18
C ILE A 392 13.29 -20.17 9.34
N HIS A 393 13.79 -21.27 8.76
CA HIS A 393 13.17 -22.59 8.92
C HIS A 393 13.25 -23.08 10.37
N TRP A 394 14.40 -22.90 11.03
CA TRP A 394 14.55 -23.19 12.45
C TRP A 394 13.58 -22.34 13.29
N CYS A 395 13.55 -21.02 13.07
CA CYS A 395 12.65 -20.14 13.82
C CYS A 395 11.18 -20.51 13.62
N ARG A 396 10.76 -20.78 12.38
CA ARG A 396 9.38 -21.22 12.08
C ARG A 396 9.03 -22.53 12.78
N THR A 397 9.96 -23.48 12.83
CA THR A 397 9.75 -24.75 13.54
C THR A 397 9.51 -24.51 15.04
N GLN A 398 10.32 -23.66 15.67
CA GLN A 398 10.14 -23.31 17.08
C GLN A 398 8.82 -22.57 17.33
N LEU A 399 8.50 -21.58 16.49
CA LEU A 399 7.26 -20.80 16.57
C LEU A 399 6.02 -21.68 16.45
N LEU A 400 5.97 -22.56 15.46
CA LEU A 400 4.87 -23.52 15.29
C LEU A 400 4.77 -24.48 16.46
N GLY A 401 5.91 -24.93 17.01
CA GLY A 401 5.95 -25.75 18.23
C GLY A 401 5.39 -25.03 19.47
N MET A 402 5.43 -23.70 19.50
CA MET A 402 4.80 -22.86 20.52
C MET A 402 3.33 -22.51 20.22
N GLY A 403 2.76 -23.01 19.11
CA GLY A 403 1.41 -22.67 18.67
C GLY A 403 1.28 -21.29 18.03
N PHE A 404 2.38 -20.71 17.54
CA PHE A 404 2.41 -19.41 16.88
C PHE A 404 2.78 -19.56 15.40
N ASP A 405 1.88 -19.18 14.50
CA ASP A 405 2.17 -19.05 13.07
C ASP A 405 2.45 -17.57 12.74
N PRO A 406 3.67 -17.17 12.38
CA PRO A 406 3.98 -15.77 12.07
C PRO A 406 3.25 -15.23 10.83
N GLU A 407 2.80 -16.10 9.91
CA GLU A 407 2.02 -15.71 8.72
C GLU A 407 0.52 -15.58 9.05
N LYS A 408 0.07 -16.19 10.15
CA LYS A 408 -1.32 -16.16 10.64
C LYS A 408 -1.33 -16.04 12.15
N PRO A 409 -0.85 -14.90 12.68
CA PRO A 409 -0.62 -14.80 14.11
C PRO A 409 -1.96 -14.78 14.85
N PRO A 410 -2.00 -15.29 16.10
CA PRO A 410 -3.22 -15.29 16.90
C PRO A 410 -3.70 -13.86 17.19
N ALA A 411 -4.98 -13.76 17.56
CA ALA A 411 -5.58 -12.53 18.04
C ALA A 411 -4.75 -11.89 19.15
N ARG A 412 -4.57 -10.57 19.07
CA ARG A 412 -3.84 -9.74 20.03
C ARG A 412 -4.78 -9.27 21.12
N ASP A 413 -4.30 -9.34 22.36
CA ASP A 413 -4.98 -8.72 23.49
C ASP A 413 -4.95 -7.20 23.35
N HIS A 414 -6.12 -6.58 23.46
CA HIS A 414 -6.28 -5.15 23.28
C HIS A 414 -5.43 -4.34 24.28
N GLY A 415 -4.70 -3.36 23.77
CA GLY A 415 -3.90 -2.44 24.59
C GLY A 415 -2.60 -3.05 25.14
N THR A 416 -2.24 -4.27 24.72
CA THR A 416 -0.96 -4.87 25.08
C THR A 416 0.01 -4.83 23.88
N HIS A 417 1.30 -4.90 24.20
CA HIS A 417 2.34 -5.06 23.20
C HIS A 417 2.22 -6.43 22.52
N PRO A 418 2.16 -6.49 21.17
CA PRO A 418 1.86 -7.74 20.49
C PRO A 418 3.02 -8.74 20.66
N TYR A 419 2.66 -9.99 20.94
CA TYR A 419 3.53 -11.18 20.88
C TYR A 419 4.85 -11.12 21.67
N VAL A 420 4.91 -10.30 22.73
CA VAL A 420 6.11 -10.15 23.59
C VAL A 420 6.59 -11.50 24.14
N ASN A 421 5.68 -12.31 24.69
CA ASN A 421 6.04 -13.61 25.27
C ASN A 421 6.59 -14.58 24.22
N THR A 422 6.01 -14.58 23.01
CA THR A 422 6.49 -15.38 21.89
C THR A 422 7.91 -14.99 21.50
N TYR A 423 8.17 -13.68 21.38
CA TYR A 423 9.51 -13.16 21.10
C TYR A 423 10.52 -13.57 22.19
N LEU A 424 10.20 -13.35 23.46
CA LEU A 424 11.10 -13.68 24.57
C LEU A 424 11.42 -15.18 24.61
N ARG A 425 10.42 -16.04 24.38
CA ARG A 425 10.62 -17.48 24.36
C ARG A 425 11.46 -17.94 23.16
N LEU A 426 11.19 -17.42 21.97
CA LEU A 426 12.01 -17.74 20.79
C LEU A 426 13.46 -17.28 20.99
N ARG A 427 13.66 -16.10 21.59
CA ARG A 427 14.98 -15.56 21.92
C ARG A 427 15.74 -16.48 22.87
N GLU A 428 15.11 -16.93 23.95
CA GLU A 428 15.70 -17.87 24.91
C GLU A 428 16.14 -19.18 24.22
N LEU A 429 15.25 -19.78 23.43
CA LEU A 429 15.57 -20.99 22.66
C LEU A 429 16.73 -20.78 21.67
N ALA A 430 16.83 -19.59 21.07
CA ALA A 430 17.88 -19.26 20.12
C ALA A 430 19.23 -19.02 20.81
N VAL A 431 19.22 -18.50 22.04
CA VAL A 431 20.42 -18.40 22.89
C VAL A 431 20.91 -19.80 23.23
N ASP A 432 20.05 -20.65 23.79
CA ASP A 432 20.40 -22.03 24.17
C ASP A 432 20.93 -22.84 22.98
N HIS A 433 20.29 -22.70 21.82
CA HIS A 433 20.72 -23.36 20.57
C HIS A 433 22.11 -22.90 20.12
N THR A 434 22.39 -21.60 20.25
CA THR A 434 23.68 -21.01 19.86
C THR A 434 24.79 -21.37 20.85
N GLU A 435 24.51 -21.30 22.15
CA GLU A 435 25.47 -21.67 23.21
C GLU A 435 25.78 -23.17 23.22
N GLY A 436 24.79 -24.00 22.88
CA GLY A 436 24.97 -25.44 22.68
C GLY A 436 25.77 -25.82 21.42
N GLY A 437 26.10 -24.85 20.56
CA GLY A 437 26.83 -25.09 19.31
C GLY A 437 26.06 -25.96 18.30
N LEU A 438 24.73 -25.89 18.32
CA LEU A 438 23.86 -26.72 17.50
C LEU A 438 23.73 -26.18 16.07
N PHE A 439 23.39 -27.07 15.14
CA PHE A 439 23.07 -26.72 13.75
C PHE A 439 21.55 -26.60 13.55
N PRO A 440 21.06 -25.67 12.71
CA PRO A 440 21.85 -24.73 11.88
C PRO A 440 22.42 -23.56 12.69
N VAL A 441 23.46 -22.92 12.16
CA VAL A 441 24.03 -21.71 12.78
C VAL A 441 23.09 -20.53 12.53
N LEU A 442 22.51 -20.00 13.59
CA LEU A 442 21.59 -18.86 13.50
C LEU A 442 22.34 -17.59 13.10
N SER A 443 21.91 -17.00 11.98
CA SER A 443 22.56 -15.85 11.36
C SER A 443 21.57 -14.89 10.72
N LEU A 444 22.06 -13.68 10.42
CA LEU A 444 21.30 -12.67 9.68
C LEU A 444 21.75 -12.70 8.22
N CYS A 445 20.87 -12.29 7.31
CA CYS A 445 21.26 -12.08 5.92
C CYS A 445 22.32 -10.97 5.84
N GLU A 446 23.31 -11.17 4.97
CA GLU A 446 24.22 -10.10 4.62
C GLU A 446 23.49 -9.02 3.83
N LYS A 447 23.88 -7.75 4.02
CA LYS A 447 23.32 -6.67 3.21
C LYS A 447 23.78 -6.88 1.77
N PRO A 448 22.85 -6.82 0.79
CA PRO A 448 23.21 -7.10 -0.59
C PRO A 448 24.16 -6.00 -1.09
N THR A 449 25.33 -6.44 -1.54
CA THR A 449 26.37 -5.58 -2.11
C THR A 449 26.43 -5.76 -3.62
N MET A 450 27.00 -4.78 -4.32
CA MET A 450 27.17 -4.92 -5.77
C MET A 450 28.05 -6.14 -6.08
N PRO A 451 27.77 -6.86 -7.18
CA PRO A 451 28.61 -7.98 -7.57
C PRO A 451 30.06 -7.50 -7.83
N PRO A 452 31.08 -8.34 -7.54
CA PRO A 452 32.49 -7.91 -7.53
C PRO A 452 33.00 -7.34 -8.86
N ASN A 453 32.37 -7.72 -9.98
CA ASN A 453 32.67 -7.27 -11.33
C ASN A 453 32.36 -5.79 -11.59
N TRP A 454 31.52 -5.16 -10.75
CA TRP A 454 31.17 -3.73 -10.86
C TRP A 454 32.12 -2.83 -10.07
N ALA A 455 32.92 -3.36 -9.14
CA ALA A 455 33.85 -2.58 -8.33
C ALA A 455 35.14 -2.18 -9.08
N GLN A 456 35.29 -2.55 -10.35
CA GLN A 456 36.52 -2.39 -11.14
C GLN A 456 36.41 -1.43 -12.33
N ASN A 457 35.25 -0.82 -12.59
CA ASN A 457 35.04 0.08 -13.74
C ASN A 457 34.71 1.51 -13.32
#